data_AF-A0A3B9G0R8-F1
#
_entry.id   AF-A0A3B9G0R8-F1
#
_cell.length_a   1.000
_cell.length_b   1.000
_cell.length_c   1.000
_cell.angle_alpha   90.00
_cell.angle_beta   90.00
_cell.angle_gamma   90.00
#
_symmetry.space_group_name_H-M   'P 1'
#
loop_
_entity.id
_entity.type
_entity.pdbx_description
1 polymer ?
#
loop_
_entity_poly.entity_id
_entity_poly.type
_entity_poly.pdbx_seq_one_letter_code
_entity_poly.pdbx_strand_id
1 'polypeptide(L)'
;MNRKYFKFLLNDHKIAVLFFGLLFVGISLTPFIDNNKVDSLSSSMTISFILALMLTYALPMLLLAFIHRKRSVDLYLSLPIKRSEQITTILLFAFCVTGSFYLAAGLLQIILSGGIFIGKVLLILLLGLLSIVIMLIFNSLLFLIGNNLFDGVVITGAYTVLPFLVFTSLVAFSSELLAGYSGSFEMLDEVYILLSPACMLGYNVLRLTQNIQTEIDIRMLYLILPVLIAVLSVFGLKKEFVERKSERAEQLSDGVLAYPTIINAYAFLVLLIFGAEVVSTSLKSMIVFYLLLLVVYVVAMFIYRREIKFQLRSVMGYIISAVITLAIAFAAWNTHFFGLADKYEVGTRNYITYNYNIVADPADLGKNYIWEEEHSIDSAASIYLEIQIPTKARDQYEEQISIMNRHINDSIDRFYAKEEYNNQDSSISLNNHDKIREYSGNDTHYYFRNTTPLSEEELLKIAEKFDVDVEFYQNDDWQTMPVEEYIKERGND
;
A
#
# COMPACT_ATOMS: atom_id res chain seq x y z
N MET A 1 -16.81 31.57 -15.89
CA MET A 1 -18.06 30.92 -15.44
C MET A 1 -19.24 31.52 -16.19
N ASN A 2 -20.12 30.69 -16.76
CA ASN A 2 -21.36 31.14 -17.39
C ASN A 2 -22.51 31.11 -16.38
N ARG A 3 -23.01 32.29 -15.98
CA ARG A 3 -24.07 32.43 -14.95
C ARG A 3 -25.39 31.77 -15.35
N LYS A 4 -25.78 31.83 -16.62
CA LYS A 4 -27.05 31.25 -17.10
C LYS A 4 -27.00 29.73 -17.03
N TYR A 5 -25.87 29.15 -17.44
CA TYR A 5 -25.69 27.69 -17.38
C TYR A 5 -25.58 27.16 -15.94
N PHE A 6 -24.93 27.88 -15.04
CA PHE A 6 -24.92 27.51 -13.62
C PHE A 6 -26.33 27.47 -13.03
N LYS A 7 -27.16 28.49 -13.29
CA LYS A 7 -28.57 28.52 -12.86
C LYS A 7 -29.36 27.36 -13.46
N PHE A 8 -29.09 27.00 -14.70
CA PHE A 8 -29.71 25.84 -15.35
C PHE A 8 -29.36 24.54 -14.60
N LEU A 9 -28.08 24.27 -14.32
CA LEU A 9 -27.65 23.08 -13.56
C LEU A 9 -28.29 23.01 -12.17
N LEU A 10 -28.34 24.15 -11.47
CA LEU A 10 -29.00 24.23 -10.17
C LEU A 10 -30.49 23.90 -10.24
N ASN A 11 -31.20 24.44 -11.23
CA ASN A 11 -32.63 24.20 -11.39
C ASN A 11 -32.94 22.75 -11.78
N ASP A 12 -32.11 22.16 -12.65
CA ASP A 12 -32.27 20.78 -13.13
C ASP A 12 -32.04 19.76 -12.00
N HIS A 13 -31.11 20.04 -11.09
CA HIS A 13 -30.71 19.11 -10.04
C HIS A 13 -31.16 19.50 -8.63
N LYS A 14 -31.95 20.57 -8.44
CA LYS A 14 -32.29 21.12 -7.10
C LYS A 14 -32.82 20.10 -6.10
N ILE A 15 -33.71 19.19 -6.55
CA ILE A 15 -34.34 18.19 -5.68
C ILE A 15 -33.30 17.15 -5.25
N ALA A 16 -32.48 16.68 -6.19
CA ALA A 16 -31.41 15.74 -5.91
C ALA A 16 -30.36 16.36 -4.96
N VAL A 17 -29.94 17.60 -5.22
CA VAL A 17 -29.02 18.33 -4.34
C VAL A 17 -29.57 18.44 -2.92
N LEU A 18 -30.84 18.79 -2.74
CA LEU A 18 -31.44 18.89 -1.41
C LEU A 18 -31.51 17.52 -0.71
N PHE A 19 -31.97 16.48 -1.42
CA PHE A 19 -32.09 15.12 -0.87
C PHE A 19 -30.73 14.55 -0.46
N PHE A 20 -29.74 14.59 -1.36
CA PHE A 20 -28.40 14.07 -1.06
C PHE A 20 -27.67 14.94 -0.02
N GLY A 21 -27.92 16.24 0.03
CA GLY A 21 -27.38 17.11 1.07
C GLY A 21 -27.88 16.73 2.47
N LEU A 22 -29.18 16.46 2.61
CA LEU A 22 -29.76 15.99 3.88
C LEU A 22 -29.19 14.61 4.27
N LEU A 23 -29.09 13.67 3.33
CA LEU A 23 -28.46 12.37 3.59
C LEU A 23 -26.99 12.49 3.99
N PHE A 24 -26.23 13.32 3.28
CA PHE A 24 -24.82 13.56 3.56
C PHE A 24 -24.61 14.07 5.00
N VAL A 25 -25.38 15.09 5.38
CA VAL A 25 -25.30 15.68 6.73
C VAL A 25 -25.79 14.68 7.77
N GLY A 26 -26.90 13.99 7.52
CA GLY A 26 -27.44 12.98 8.44
C GLY A 26 -26.44 11.85 8.72
N ILE A 27 -25.84 11.28 7.67
CA ILE A 27 -24.83 10.20 7.81
C ILE A 27 -23.57 10.75 8.50
N SER A 28 -23.13 11.95 8.13
CA SER A 28 -21.95 12.57 8.74
C SER A 28 -22.08 12.73 10.24
N LEU A 29 -23.28 13.06 10.73
CA LEU A 29 -23.51 13.37 12.14
C LEU A 29 -23.82 12.15 13.02
N THR A 30 -23.89 10.93 12.46
CA THR A 30 -24.18 9.71 13.24
C THR A 30 -23.27 9.49 14.45
N PRO A 31 -21.96 9.85 14.45
CA PRO A 31 -21.12 9.62 15.62
C PRO A 31 -21.49 10.47 16.85
N PHE A 32 -22.25 11.55 16.69
CA PHE A 32 -22.76 12.38 17.80
C PHE A 32 -23.94 11.75 18.55
N ILE A 33 -24.34 10.52 18.18
CA ILE A 33 -25.22 9.70 19.02
C ILE A 33 -24.48 9.24 20.29
N ASP A 34 -23.15 9.13 20.23
CA ASP A 34 -22.31 8.82 21.39
C ASP A 34 -22.03 10.07 22.24
N ASN A 35 -21.70 9.87 23.52
CA ASN A 35 -21.46 10.92 24.51
C ASN A 35 -20.03 11.47 24.47
N ASN A 36 -19.06 10.78 23.85
CA ASN A 36 -17.69 11.30 23.74
C ASN A 36 -17.54 12.32 22.62
N LYS A 37 -17.68 13.60 22.96
CA LYS A 37 -17.61 14.72 22.00
C LYS A 37 -16.35 14.76 21.14
N VAL A 38 -15.19 14.34 21.65
CA VAL A 38 -13.93 14.40 20.88
C VAL A 38 -13.89 13.29 19.85
N ASP A 39 -14.21 12.06 20.26
CA ASP A 39 -14.22 10.90 19.37
C ASP A 39 -15.33 11.01 18.34
N SER A 40 -16.51 11.52 18.75
CA SER A 40 -17.61 11.85 17.85
C SER A 40 -17.21 12.89 16.81
N LEU A 41 -16.51 13.96 17.22
CA LEU A 41 -16.04 14.99 16.28
C LEU A 41 -15.03 14.42 15.27
N SER A 42 -14.04 13.66 15.75
CA SER A 42 -13.03 13.01 14.91
C SER A 42 -13.67 12.04 13.90
N SER A 43 -14.53 11.14 14.39
CA SER A 43 -15.23 10.17 13.53
C SER A 43 -16.15 10.86 12.53
N SER A 44 -16.88 11.89 12.96
CA SER A 44 -17.83 12.62 12.12
C SER A 44 -17.12 13.39 11.00
N MET A 45 -16.00 14.06 11.30
CA MET A 45 -15.15 14.74 10.30
C MET A 45 -14.57 13.74 9.29
N THR A 46 -14.13 12.57 9.76
CA THR A 46 -13.61 11.49 8.91
C THR A 46 -14.68 11.00 7.94
N ILE A 47 -15.89 10.72 8.44
CA ILE A 47 -17.03 10.28 7.60
C ILE A 47 -17.39 11.36 6.58
N SER A 48 -17.52 12.63 7.00
CA SER A 48 -17.81 13.73 6.07
C SER A 48 -16.78 13.85 4.97
N PHE A 49 -15.49 13.70 5.30
CA PHE A 49 -14.43 13.77 4.32
C PHE A 49 -14.49 12.61 3.32
N ILE A 50 -14.69 11.37 3.78
CA ILE A 50 -14.84 10.20 2.91
C ILE A 50 -16.06 10.35 1.98
N LEU A 51 -17.21 10.77 2.50
CA LEU A 51 -18.40 11.03 1.70
C LEU A 51 -18.14 12.13 0.65
N ALA A 52 -17.41 13.18 1.02
CA ALA A 52 -17.06 14.25 0.09
C ALA A 52 -16.16 13.72 -1.04
N LEU A 53 -15.16 12.91 -0.72
CA LEU A 53 -14.32 12.23 -1.71
C LEU A 53 -15.14 11.33 -2.63
N MET A 54 -16.07 10.53 -2.11
CA MET A 54 -16.97 9.70 -2.95
C MET A 54 -17.79 10.55 -3.93
N LEU A 55 -18.32 11.69 -3.48
CA LEU A 55 -19.04 12.62 -4.36
C LEU A 55 -18.16 13.20 -5.47
N THR A 56 -16.86 13.37 -5.24
CA THR A 56 -15.93 13.82 -6.29
C THR A 56 -15.69 12.79 -7.40
N TYR A 57 -16.06 11.52 -7.20
CA TYR A 57 -16.12 10.53 -8.28
C TYR A 57 -17.47 10.57 -8.99
N ALA A 58 -18.56 10.58 -8.23
CA ALA A 58 -19.91 10.50 -8.79
C ALA A 58 -20.32 11.74 -9.60
N LEU A 59 -20.04 12.95 -9.10
CA LEU A 59 -20.50 14.19 -9.74
C LEU A 59 -19.89 14.43 -11.12
N PRO A 60 -18.57 14.28 -11.34
CA PRO A 60 -18.01 14.34 -12.68
C PRO A 60 -18.69 13.37 -13.65
N MET A 61 -18.93 12.12 -13.23
CA MET A 61 -19.58 11.12 -14.07
C MET A 61 -21.00 11.54 -14.47
N LEU A 62 -21.80 12.03 -13.51
CA LEU A 62 -23.17 12.47 -13.75
C LEU A 62 -23.23 13.72 -14.64
N LEU A 63 -22.40 14.73 -14.32
CA LEU A 63 -22.46 16.03 -14.98
C LEU A 63 -21.80 16.04 -16.35
N LEU A 64 -20.82 15.16 -16.61
CA LEU A 64 -20.11 15.06 -17.88
C LEU A 64 -20.60 13.90 -18.76
N ALA A 65 -21.53 13.06 -18.28
CA ALA A 65 -22.08 11.92 -19.02
C ALA A 65 -22.58 12.28 -20.43
N PHE A 66 -23.06 13.53 -20.63
CA PHE A 66 -23.58 13.99 -21.91
C PHE A 66 -22.52 13.97 -23.04
N ILE A 67 -21.23 14.07 -22.71
CA ILE A 67 -20.12 14.08 -23.70
C ILE A 67 -19.95 12.74 -24.39
N HIS A 68 -20.38 11.67 -23.73
CA HIS A 68 -20.19 10.31 -24.20
C HIS A 68 -21.39 9.79 -25.00
N ARG A 69 -22.47 10.58 -25.15
CA ARG A 69 -23.67 10.22 -25.91
C ARG A 69 -23.82 11.09 -27.14
N LYS A 70 -23.92 10.49 -28.33
CA LYS A 70 -23.90 11.23 -29.61
C LYS A 70 -24.98 12.33 -29.71
N ARG A 71 -26.22 12.01 -29.33
CA ARG A 71 -27.34 12.97 -29.37
C ARG A 71 -27.19 14.10 -28.36
N SER A 72 -26.63 13.82 -27.19
CA SER A 72 -26.48 14.80 -26.12
C SER A 72 -25.27 15.71 -26.36
N VAL A 73 -24.15 15.17 -26.84
CA VAL A 73 -22.93 15.95 -27.05
C VAL A 73 -23.15 17.06 -28.09
N ASP A 74 -23.86 16.78 -29.19
CA ASP A 74 -24.17 17.80 -30.20
C ASP A 74 -25.06 18.91 -29.62
N LEU A 75 -26.08 18.55 -28.83
CA LEU A 75 -26.95 19.52 -28.18
C LEU A 75 -26.16 20.43 -27.21
N TYR A 76 -25.40 19.85 -26.29
CA TYR A 76 -24.69 20.61 -25.25
C TYR A 76 -23.46 21.36 -25.77
N LEU A 77 -22.79 20.86 -26.81
CA LEU A 77 -21.67 21.58 -27.44
C LEU A 77 -22.12 22.64 -28.45
N SER A 78 -23.38 22.58 -28.93
CA SER A 78 -23.98 23.64 -29.76
C SER A 78 -24.46 24.86 -28.97
N LEU A 79 -24.47 24.78 -27.64
CA LEU A 79 -24.83 25.91 -26.79
C LEU A 79 -23.90 27.11 -27.10
N PRO A 80 -24.43 28.35 -27.07
CA PRO A 80 -23.65 29.56 -27.33
C PRO A 80 -22.77 29.93 -26.12
N ILE A 81 -21.91 29.00 -25.69
CA ILE A 81 -21.04 29.07 -24.53
C ILE A 81 -19.68 28.53 -24.96
N LYS A 82 -18.60 29.22 -24.58
CA LYS A 82 -17.24 28.70 -24.82
C LYS A 82 -17.05 27.41 -24.04
N ARG A 83 -16.47 26.39 -24.66
CA ARG A 83 -16.22 25.08 -24.01
C ARG A 83 -15.38 25.21 -22.73
N SER A 84 -14.39 26.08 -22.71
CA SER A 84 -13.60 26.38 -21.51
C SER A 84 -14.46 26.95 -20.36
N GLU A 85 -15.43 27.82 -20.67
CA GLU A 85 -16.38 28.33 -19.69
C GLU A 85 -17.37 27.25 -19.24
N GLN A 86 -17.77 26.35 -20.15
CA GLN A 86 -18.68 25.25 -19.85
C GLN A 86 -18.06 24.28 -18.82
N ILE A 87 -16.87 23.73 -19.08
CA ILE A 87 -16.20 22.82 -18.13
C ILE A 87 -15.94 23.51 -16.78
N THR A 88 -15.49 24.78 -16.80
CA THR A 88 -15.27 25.55 -15.56
C THR A 88 -16.56 25.70 -14.76
N THR A 89 -17.69 25.91 -15.45
CA THR A 89 -19.00 26.07 -14.78
C THR A 89 -19.49 24.74 -14.20
N ILE A 90 -19.27 23.62 -14.90
CA ILE A 90 -19.59 22.27 -14.40
C ILE A 90 -18.78 21.94 -13.15
N LEU A 91 -17.46 22.14 -13.21
CA LEU A 91 -16.57 21.89 -12.07
C LEU A 91 -16.90 22.79 -10.87
N LEU A 92 -17.20 24.06 -11.11
CA LEU A 92 -17.63 24.98 -10.05
C LEU A 92 -18.96 24.57 -9.45
N PHE A 93 -19.92 24.12 -10.27
CA PHE A 93 -21.19 23.58 -9.76
C PHE A 93 -20.96 22.35 -8.88
N ALA A 94 -20.15 21.39 -9.34
CA ALA A 94 -19.80 20.22 -8.56
C ALA A 94 -19.11 20.58 -7.24
N PHE A 95 -18.17 21.54 -7.26
CA PHE A 95 -17.52 22.06 -6.07
C PHE A 95 -18.52 22.73 -5.12
N CYS A 96 -19.43 23.57 -5.63
CA CYS A 96 -20.45 24.20 -4.79
C CYS A 96 -21.35 23.15 -4.13
N VAL A 97 -21.74 22.09 -4.84
CA VAL A 97 -22.57 21.01 -4.28
C VAL A 97 -21.78 20.27 -3.18
N THR A 98 -20.66 19.64 -3.51
CA THR A 98 -19.89 18.84 -2.55
C THR A 98 -19.33 19.68 -1.40
N GLY A 99 -18.75 20.84 -1.74
CA GLY A 99 -18.15 21.75 -0.77
C GLY A 99 -19.18 22.34 0.19
N SER A 100 -20.39 22.68 -0.27
CA SER A 100 -21.44 23.17 0.63
C SER A 100 -21.94 22.08 1.59
N PHE A 101 -22.07 20.83 1.15
CA PHE A 101 -22.45 19.72 2.04
C PHE A 101 -21.38 19.47 3.10
N TYR A 102 -20.11 19.44 2.67
CA TYR A 102 -18.98 19.26 3.57
C TYR A 102 -18.87 20.40 4.60
N LEU A 103 -19.04 21.66 4.16
CA LEU A 103 -19.05 22.81 5.07
C LEU A 103 -20.26 22.83 6.00
N ALA A 104 -21.45 22.49 5.51
CA ALA A 104 -22.66 22.44 6.34
C ALA A 104 -22.51 21.38 7.44
N ALA A 105 -22.02 20.19 7.10
CA ALA A 105 -21.68 19.15 8.08
C ALA A 105 -20.62 19.67 9.08
N GLY A 106 -19.53 20.24 8.58
CA GLY A 106 -18.46 20.83 9.40
C GLY A 106 -18.95 21.86 10.42
N LEU A 107 -19.81 22.79 9.99
CA LEU A 107 -20.38 23.81 10.87
C LEU A 107 -21.27 23.19 11.96
N LEU A 108 -22.09 22.20 11.60
CA LEU A 108 -22.92 21.49 12.58
C LEU A 108 -22.07 20.68 13.56
N GLN A 109 -20.98 20.07 13.11
CA GLN A 109 -20.03 19.34 13.96
C GLN A 109 -19.34 20.27 14.97
N ILE A 110 -18.97 21.49 14.57
CA ILE A 110 -18.46 22.53 15.49
C ILE A 110 -19.51 22.86 16.55
N ILE A 111 -20.76 23.05 16.16
CA ILE A 111 -21.86 23.39 17.09
C ILE A 111 -22.09 22.24 18.08
N LEU A 112 -22.22 21.00 17.59
CA LEU A 112 -22.52 19.83 18.40
C LEU A 112 -21.38 19.43 19.34
N SER A 113 -20.13 19.64 18.93
CA SER A 113 -18.97 19.45 19.81
C SER A 113 -18.84 20.55 20.87
N GLY A 114 -19.58 21.67 20.75
CA GLY A 114 -19.45 22.83 21.63
C GLY A 114 -18.26 23.73 21.31
N GLY A 115 -17.73 23.67 20.08
CA GLY A 115 -16.65 24.54 19.62
C GLY A 115 -15.24 24.08 20.00
N ILE A 116 -15.07 22.83 20.44
CA ILE A 116 -13.77 22.29 20.83
C ILE A 116 -12.86 22.22 19.59
N PHE A 117 -11.59 22.61 19.75
CA PHE A 117 -10.56 22.57 18.70
C PHE A 117 -10.91 23.33 17.41
N ILE A 118 -11.69 24.41 17.50
CA ILE A 118 -12.20 25.16 16.33
C ILE A 118 -11.12 25.52 15.30
N GLY A 119 -9.92 25.92 15.74
CA GLY A 119 -8.81 26.25 14.83
C GLY A 119 -8.36 25.07 13.98
N LYS A 120 -8.22 23.88 14.57
CA LYS A 120 -7.87 22.66 13.84
C LYS A 120 -9.01 22.19 12.95
N VAL A 121 -10.25 22.29 13.43
CA VAL A 121 -11.42 21.96 12.62
C VAL A 121 -11.49 22.84 11.37
N LEU A 122 -11.28 24.16 11.49
CA LEU A 122 -11.26 25.06 10.34
C LEU A 122 -10.14 24.70 9.35
N LEU A 123 -8.97 24.31 9.85
CA LEU A 123 -7.86 23.83 9.02
C LEU A 123 -8.22 22.52 8.28
N ILE A 124 -8.84 21.55 8.98
CA ILE A 124 -9.35 20.31 8.39
C ILE A 124 -10.36 20.62 7.29
N LEU A 125 -11.30 21.54 7.53
CA LEU A 125 -12.28 21.95 6.53
C LEU A 125 -11.62 22.60 5.30
N LEU A 126 -10.60 23.46 5.50
CA LEU A 126 -9.84 24.07 4.41
C LEU A 126 -9.11 23.03 3.56
N LEU A 127 -8.42 22.08 4.20
CA LEU A 127 -7.73 20.99 3.52
C LEU A 127 -8.70 20.05 2.81
N GLY A 128 -9.87 19.78 3.40
CA GLY A 128 -10.95 19.04 2.78
C GLY A 128 -11.48 19.72 1.53
N LEU A 129 -11.71 21.04 1.56
CA LEU A 129 -12.10 21.82 0.38
C LEU A 129 -11.05 21.78 -0.73
N LEU A 130 -9.76 21.93 -0.38
CA LEU A 130 -8.67 21.78 -1.34
C LEU A 130 -8.69 20.39 -1.98
N SER A 131 -8.88 19.35 -1.17
CA SER A 131 -8.96 17.97 -1.62
C SER A 131 -10.12 17.76 -2.60
N ILE A 132 -11.29 18.33 -2.31
CA ILE A 132 -12.47 18.28 -3.19
C ILE A 132 -12.15 18.92 -4.55
N VAL A 133 -11.52 20.10 -4.58
CA VAL A 133 -11.16 20.77 -5.84
C VAL A 133 -10.22 19.91 -6.67
N ILE A 134 -9.15 19.39 -6.06
CA ILE A 134 -8.14 18.58 -6.74
C ILE A 134 -8.78 17.31 -7.31
N MET A 135 -9.54 16.59 -6.49
CA MET A 135 -10.17 15.33 -6.90
C MET A 135 -11.25 15.54 -7.97
N LEU A 136 -12.02 16.62 -7.92
CA LEU A 136 -12.99 16.95 -8.98
C LEU A 136 -12.30 17.16 -10.34
N ILE A 137 -11.16 17.86 -10.37
CA ILE A 137 -10.40 18.10 -11.59
C ILE A 137 -9.82 16.77 -12.10
N PHE A 138 -9.15 16.01 -11.23
CA PHE A 138 -8.51 14.75 -11.58
C PHE A 138 -9.52 13.70 -12.07
N ASN A 139 -10.60 13.46 -11.31
CA ASN A 139 -11.63 12.47 -11.68
C ASN A 139 -12.40 12.87 -12.94
N SER A 140 -12.61 14.18 -13.17
CA SER A 140 -13.20 14.65 -14.43
C SER A 140 -12.31 14.32 -15.62
N LEU A 141 -10.98 14.45 -15.48
CA LEU A 141 -10.05 14.06 -16.55
C LEU A 141 -10.15 12.56 -16.81
N LEU A 142 -10.02 11.73 -15.77
CA LEU A 142 -10.09 10.27 -15.92
C LEU A 142 -11.36 9.82 -16.63
N PHE A 143 -12.50 10.38 -16.24
CA PHE A 143 -13.79 10.06 -16.85
C PHE A 143 -13.87 10.49 -18.33
N LEU A 144 -13.21 11.59 -18.71
CA LEU A 144 -13.23 12.14 -20.07
C LEU A 144 -12.25 11.46 -21.04
N ILE A 145 -11.25 10.72 -20.53
CA ILE A 145 -10.38 9.88 -21.37
C ILE A 145 -11.21 8.86 -22.17
N GLY A 146 -12.31 8.38 -21.58
CA GLY A 146 -13.27 7.51 -22.25
C GLY A 146 -13.98 8.17 -23.44
N ASN A 147 -14.42 7.34 -24.36
CA ASN A 147 -15.22 7.73 -25.52
C ASN A 147 -16.69 7.32 -25.38
N ASN A 148 -17.00 6.40 -24.48
CA ASN A 148 -18.34 6.02 -24.07
C ASN A 148 -18.49 6.12 -22.53
N LEU A 149 -19.74 6.18 -22.06
CA LEU A 149 -20.07 6.31 -20.64
C LEU A 149 -19.53 5.14 -19.83
N PHE A 150 -19.73 3.91 -20.33
CA PHE A 150 -19.21 2.71 -19.68
C PHE A 150 -17.68 2.74 -19.60
N ASP A 151 -17.01 3.05 -20.71
CA ASP A 151 -15.55 3.16 -20.76
C ASP A 151 -15.02 4.23 -19.79
N GLY A 152 -15.68 5.39 -19.69
CA GLY A 152 -15.31 6.45 -18.75
C GLY A 152 -15.39 5.99 -17.29
N VAL A 153 -16.42 5.23 -16.92
CA VAL A 153 -16.55 4.65 -15.57
C VAL A 153 -15.45 3.61 -15.32
N VAL A 154 -15.24 2.67 -16.25
CA VAL A 154 -14.24 1.61 -16.11
C VAL A 154 -12.83 2.17 -16.03
N ILE A 155 -12.49 3.15 -16.87
CA ILE A 155 -11.17 3.81 -16.86
C ILE A 155 -10.95 4.54 -15.54
N THR A 156 -11.95 5.28 -15.05
CA THR A 156 -11.84 5.98 -13.75
C THR A 156 -11.61 4.99 -12.61
N GLY A 157 -12.38 3.90 -12.57
CA GLY A 157 -12.21 2.83 -11.58
C GLY A 157 -10.83 2.18 -11.67
N ALA A 158 -10.36 1.86 -12.87
CA ALA A 158 -9.05 1.24 -13.08
C ALA A 158 -7.90 2.14 -12.60
N TYR A 159 -7.90 3.43 -12.93
CA TYR A 159 -6.87 4.35 -12.41
C TYR A 159 -6.96 4.58 -10.90
N THR A 160 -8.15 4.42 -10.31
CA THR A 160 -8.32 4.53 -8.85
C THR A 160 -7.74 3.32 -8.12
N VAL A 161 -7.87 2.12 -8.70
CA VAL A 161 -7.36 0.87 -8.12
C VAL A 161 -5.89 0.62 -8.45
N LEU A 162 -5.37 1.20 -9.54
CA LEU A 162 -3.99 0.98 -9.99
C LEU A 162 -2.92 1.22 -8.91
N PRO A 163 -2.94 2.31 -8.10
CA PRO A 163 -1.99 2.48 -7.00
C PRO A 163 -1.99 1.33 -5.99
N PHE A 164 -3.17 0.81 -5.66
CA PHE A 164 -3.30 -0.34 -4.76
C PHE A 164 -2.69 -1.60 -5.37
N LEU A 165 -2.88 -1.84 -6.67
CA LEU A 165 -2.25 -2.97 -7.34
C LEU A 165 -0.73 -2.85 -7.45
N VAL A 166 -0.21 -1.63 -7.65
CA VAL A 166 1.24 -1.39 -7.60
C VAL A 166 1.78 -1.76 -6.22
N PHE A 167 1.13 -1.27 -5.16
CA PHE A 167 1.50 -1.60 -3.79
C PHE A 167 1.50 -3.10 -3.51
N THR A 168 0.39 -3.80 -3.79
CA THR A 168 0.30 -5.25 -3.53
C THR A 168 1.31 -6.04 -4.35
N SER A 169 1.58 -5.62 -5.60
CA SER A 169 2.57 -6.28 -6.45
C SER A 169 3.98 -6.07 -5.93
N LEU A 170 4.32 -4.88 -5.42
CA LEU A 170 5.62 -4.62 -4.81
C LEU A 170 5.80 -5.35 -3.48
N VAL A 171 4.75 -5.43 -2.66
CA VAL A 171 4.74 -6.23 -1.42
C VAL A 171 5.00 -7.70 -1.74
N ALA A 172 4.24 -8.29 -2.67
CA ALA A 172 4.42 -9.67 -3.08
C ALA A 172 5.79 -9.92 -3.73
N PHE A 173 6.25 -8.99 -4.56
CA PHE A 173 7.58 -9.09 -5.18
C PHE A 173 8.70 -9.04 -4.14
N SER A 174 8.56 -8.19 -3.12
CA SER A 174 9.55 -8.05 -2.05
C SER A 174 9.50 -9.25 -1.10
N SER A 175 8.32 -9.74 -0.72
CA SER A 175 8.20 -10.89 0.18
C SER A 175 8.83 -12.16 -0.37
N GLU A 176 8.80 -12.33 -1.69
CA GLU A 176 9.36 -13.50 -2.37
C GLU A 176 10.85 -13.40 -2.66
N LEU A 177 11.40 -12.19 -2.84
CA LEU A 177 12.77 -12.01 -3.35
C LEU A 177 13.72 -11.31 -2.38
N LEU A 178 13.22 -10.68 -1.31
CA LEU A 178 14.03 -9.99 -0.31
C LEU A 178 14.19 -10.85 0.94
N ALA A 179 15.41 -11.36 1.16
CA ALA A 179 15.78 -11.98 2.43
C ALA A 179 15.57 -10.97 3.59
N GLY A 180 14.98 -11.41 4.69
CA GLY A 180 14.71 -10.55 5.84
C GLY A 180 13.39 -9.79 5.79
N TYR A 181 12.54 -9.97 4.76
CA TYR A 181 11.28 -9.27 4.66
C TYR A 181 10.30 -9.63 5.80
N SER A 182 9.78 -8.61 6.48
CA SER A 182 8.94 -8.76 7.68
C SER A 182 7.50 -8.27 7.54
N GLY A 183 7.10 -7.82 6.35
CA GLY A 183 5.73 -7.33 6.09
C GLY A 183 5.52 -5.82 6.26
N SER A 184 6.43 -5.09 6.92
CA SER A 184 6.31 -3.64 7.14
C SER A 184 7.53 -2.87 6.62
N PHE A 185 7.56 -2.59 5.32
CA PHE A 185 8.48 -1.61 4.76
C PHE A 185 7.78 -0.26 4.66
N GLU A 186 8.13 0.68 5.54
CA GLU A 186 7.61 2.06 5.51
C GLU A 186 7.73 2.70 4.10
N MET A 187 8.78 2.35 3.36
CA MET A 187 8.98 2.76 1.97
C MET A 187 7.83 2.32 1.04
N LEU A 188 7.31 1.10 1.20
CA LEU A 188 6.23 0.59 0.35
C LEU A 188 4.91 1.32 0.63
N ASP A 189 4.64 1.64 1.90
CA ASP A 189 3.48 2.45 2.29
C ASP A 189 3.58 3.88 1.74
N GLU A 190 4.77 4.47 1.76
CA GLU A 190 5.01 5.78 1.16
C GLU A 190 4.81 5.76 -0.36
N VAL A 191 5.28 4.71 -1.05
CA VAL A 191 5.03 4.51 -2.49
C VAL A 191 3.53 4.43 -2.78
N TYR A 192 2.76 3.68 -1.99
CA TYR A 192 1.30 3.60 -2.16
C TYR A 192 0.63 4.97 -2.03
N ILE A 193 1.00 5.73 -0.98
CA ILE A 193 0.46 7.07 -0.75
C ILE A 193 0.81 7.98 -1.93
N LEU A 194 2.07 8.02 -2.36
CA LEU A 194 2.56 8.92 -3.41
C LEU A 194 1.95 8.64 -4.79
N LEU A 195 1.49 7.42 -5.06
CA LEU A 195 0.83 7.07 -6.32
C LEU A 195 -0.66 7.45 -6.37
N SER A 196 -1.28 7.77 -5.23
CA SER A 196 -2.71 8.07 -5.15
C SER A 196 -2.97 9.49 -4.64
N PRO A 197 -3.49 10.40 -5.49
CA PRO A 197 -3.95 11.74 -5.06
C PRO A 197 -4.93 11.68 -3.88
N ALA A 198 -5.83 10.70 -3.87
CA ALA A 198 -6.80 10.52 -2.80
C ALA A 198 -6.10 10.14 -1.48
N CYS A 199 -5.09 9.27 -1.53
CA CYS A 199 -4.35 8.85 -0.34
C CYS A 199 -3.47 9.98 0.20
N MET A 200 -2.75 10.73 -0.66
CA MET A 200 -1.97 11.90 -0.23
C MET A 200 -2.83 12.95 0.48
N LEU A 201 -3.97 13.31 -0.13
CA LEU A 201 -4.89 14.29 0.43
C LEU A 201 -5.55 13.76 1.70
N GLY A 202 -5.96 12.49 1.68
CA GLY A 202 -6.56 11.82 2.83
C GLY A 202 -5.60 11.68 4.01
N TYR A 203 -4.31 11.44 3.77
CA TYR A 203 -3.32 11.30 4.85
C TYR A 203 -3.32 12.53 5.76
N ASN A 204 -3.18 13.74 5.20
CA ASN A 204 -3.14 14.97 5.99
C ASN A 204 -4.46 15.24 6.73
N VAL A 205 -5.60 15.04 6.05
CA VAL A 205 -6.92 15.27 6.66
C VAL A 205 -7.21 14.27 7.78
N LEU A 206 -7.01 12.98 7.52
CA LEU A 206 -7.26 11.91 8.47
C LEU A 206 -6.31 11.98 9.66
N ARG A 207 -5.02 12.27 9.44
CA ARG A 207 -4.04 12.40 10.53
C ARG A 207 -4.37 13.54 11.48
N LEU A 208 -4.79 14.70 10.96
CA LEU A 208 -5.23 15.83 11.78
C LEU A 208 -6.54 15.53 12.51
N THR A 209 -7.43 14.76 11.89
CA THR A 209 -8.71 14.39 12.48
C THR A 209 -8.53 13.37 13.61
N GLN A 210 -7.76 12.30 13.37
CA GLN A 210 -7.45 11.27 14.36
C GLN A 210 -6.65 11.83 15.54
N ASN A 211 -5.71 12.74 15.28
CA ASN A 211 -4.86 13.33 16.31
C ASN A 211 -5.30 14.75 16.69
N ILE A 212 -6.62 15.03 16.69
CA ILE A 212 -7.18 16.37 16.89
C ILE A 212 -6.76 17.02 18.22
N GLN A 213 -6.33 16.24 19.21
CA GLN A 213 -5.84 16.72 20.50
C GLN A 213 -4.35 17.11 20.49
N THR A 214 -3.55 16.57 19.55
CA THR A 214 -2.09 16.72 19.51
C THR A 214 -1.61 17.84 18.58
N GLU A 215 -0.32 18.14 18.50
CA GLU A 215 0.20 19.19 17.63
C GLU A 215 -0.15 19.00 16.14
N ILE A 216 -0.14 20.10 15.38
CA ILE A 216 -0.42 20.06 13.94
C ILE A 216 0.78 19.46 13.23
N ASP A 217 0.59 18.29 12.63
CA ASP A 217 1.58 17.64 11.79
C ASP A 217 1.03 17.46 10.37
N ILE A 218 1.63 18.17 9.41
CA ILE A 218 1.25 18.17 8.00
C ILE A 218 2.46 17.78 7.16
N ARG A 219 2.29 16.76 6.32
CA ARG A 219 3.28 16.40 5.31
C ARG A 219 3.09 17.28 4.07
N MET A 220 3.98 18.26 3.92
CA MET A 220 3.94 19.24 2.80
C MET A 220 4.05 18.58 1.43
N LEU A 221 4.83 17.49 1.31
CA LEU A 221 4.95 16.72 0.07
C LEU A 221 3.57 16.24 -0.42
N TYR A 222 2.73 15.79 0.51
CA TYR A 222 1.38 15.27 0.24
C TYR A 222 0.35 16.38 -0.02
N LEU A 223 0.75 17.66 0.04
CA LEU A 223 -0.04 18.80 -0.45
C LEU A 223 0.45 19.29 -1.81
N ILE A 224 1.77 19.37 -2.00
CA ILE A 224 2.38 19.92 -3.22
C ILE A 224 2.15 18.99 -4.42
N LEU A 225 2.35 17.68 -4.25
CA LEU A 225 2.20 16.72 -5.36
C LEU A 225 0.76 16.64 -5.89
N PRO A 226 -0.30 16.54 -5.07
CA PRO A 226 -1.67 16.56 -5.58
C PRO A 226 -2.03 17.86 -6.30
N VAL A 227 -1.48 19.00 -5.87
CA VAL A 227 -1.65 20.28 -6.58
C VAL A 227 -1.00 20.23 -7.96
N LEU A 228 0.22 19.68 -8.08
CA LEU A 228 0.87 19.48 -9.37
C LEU A 228 0.04 18.55 -10.28
N ILE A 229 -0.50 17.45 -9.72
CA ILE A 229 -1.38 16.53 -10.44
C ILE A 229 -2.65 17.25 -10.92
N ALA A 230 -3.25 18.12 -10.10
CA ALA A 230 -4.39 18.93 -10.51
C ALA A 230 -4.04 19.87 -11.68
N VAL A 231 -2.87 20.52 -11.63
CA VAL A 231 -2.38 21.39 -12.72
C VAL A 231 -2.19 20.61 -14.02
N LEU A 232 -1.53 19.44 -13.96
CA LEU A 232 -1.41 18.54 -15.11
C LEU A 232 -2.79 18.08 -15.62
N SER A 233 -3.72 17.84 -14.70
CA SER A 233 -5.07 17.43 -15.03
C SER A 233 -5.86 18.52 -15.75
N VAL A 234 -5.64 19.81 -15.43
CA VAL A 234 -6.22 20.93 -16.17
C VAL A 234 -5.75 20.95 -17.62
N PHE A 235 -4.46 20.67 -17.89
CA PHE A 235 -3.98 20.52 -19.27
C PHE A 235 -4.62 19.33 -19.97
N GLY A 236 -4.79 18.21 -19.27
CA GLY A 236 -5.55 17.05 -19.77
C GLY A 236 -7.00 17.40 -20.10
N LEU A 237 -7.70 18.15 -19.23
CA LEU A 237 -9.07 18.59 -19.46
C LEU A 237 -9.20 19.51 -20.68
N LYS A 238 -8.20 20.38 -20.92
CA LYS A 238 -8.17 21.19 -22.14
C LYS A 238 -8.20 20.29 -23.39
N LYS A 239 -7.36 19.26 -23.42
CA LYS A 239 -7.30 18.30 -24.53
C LYS A 239 -8.58 17.46 -24.63
N GLU A 240 -9.03 16.87 -23.53
CA GLU A 240 -10.10 15.86 -23.52
C GLU A 240 -11.53 16.45 -23.50
N PHE A 241 -11.69 17.75 -23.20
CA PHE A 241 -12.98 18.45 -23.23
C PHE A 241 -13.00 19.61 -24.24
N VAL A 242 -12.08 20.57 -24.12
CA VAL A 242 -12.15 21.82 -24.90
C VAL A 242 -11.88 21.56 -26.37
N GLU A 243 -10.87 20.76 -26.66
CA GLU A 243 -10.44 20.41 -28.03
C GLU A 243 -11.15 19.17 -28.58
N ARG A 244 -12.04 18.54 -27.79
CA ARG A 244 -12.74 17.30 -28.15
C ARG A 244 -13.69 17.51 -29.34
N LYS A 245 -13.61 16.65 -30.35
CA LYS A 245 -14.62 16.60 -31.44
C LYS A 245 -15.84 15.82 -30.98
N SER A 246 -17.05 16.26 -31.37
CA SER A 246 -18.29 15.56 -30.99
C SER A 246 -18.37 14.15 -31.60
N GLU A 247 -17.75 13.93 -32.76
CA GLU A 247 -17.70 12.62 -33.43
C GLU A 247 -17.04 11.52 -32.59
N ARG A 248 -16.22 11.88 -31.59
CA ARG A 248 -15.52 10.95 -30.71
C ARG A 248 -16.46 10.24 -29.72
N ALA A 249 -17.67 10.75 -29.50
CA ALA A 249 -18.65 10.10 -28.66
C ALA A 249 -19.05 8.72 -29.22
N GLU A 250 -19.16 7.72 -28.34
CA GLU A 250 -19.48 6.32 -28.63
C GLU A 250 -18.44 5.55 -29.47
N GLN A 251 -17.34 6.19 -29.87
CA GLN A 251 -16.19 5.55 -30.51
C GLN A 251 -15.40 4.66 -29.53
N LEU A 252 -14.46 3.88 -30.06
CA LEU A 252 -13.53 3.07 -29.25
C LEU A 252 -12.61 3.98 -28.43
N SER A 253 -12.43 3.69 -27.15
CA SER A 253 -11.53 4.43 -26.25
C SER A 253 -10.07 3.99 -26.45
N ASP A 254 -9.46 4.41 -27.56
CA ASP A 254 -8.13 3.97 -28.03
C ASP A 254 -6.98 4.95 -27.74
N GLY A 255 -7.27 6.03 -27.00
CA GLY A 255 -6.25 6.97 -26.57
C GLY A 255 -5.14 6.29 -25.76
N VAL A 256 -3.94 6.87 -25.79
CA VAL A 256 -2.76 6.32 -25.09
C VAL A 256 -3.06 6.04 -23.61
N LEU A 257 -3.74 6.96 -22.91
CA LEU A 257 -4.08 6.81 -21.49
C LEU A 257 -5.35 5.98 -21.22
N ALA A 258 -5.98 5.40 -22.25
CA ALA A 258 -7.18 4.58 -22.08
C ALA A 258 -6.81 3.10 -21.87
N TYR A 259 -7.64 2.18 -22.37
CA TYR A 259 -7.47 0.74 -22.21
C TYR A 259 -6.07 0.19 -22.54
N PRO A 260 -5.37 0.62 -23.61
CA PRO A 260 -4.05 0.08 -23.93
C PRO A 260 -3.05 0.22 -22.77
N THR A 261 -3.02 1.36 -22.09
CA THR A 261 -2.12 1.54 -20.94
C THR A 261 -2.59 0.75 -19.72
N ILE A 262 -3.88 0.78 -19.41
CA ILE A 262 -4.44 0.08 -18.26
C ILE A 262 -4.21 -1.43 -18.35
N ILE A 263 -4.57 -2.04 -19.49
CA ILE A 263 -4.44 -3.49 -19.69
C ILE A 263 -2.97 -3.91 -19.59
N ASN A 264 -2.06 -3.16 -20.22
CA ASN A 264 -0.62 -3.46 -20.17
C ASN A 264 -0.03 -3.27 -18.77
N ALA A 265 -0.40 -2.20 -18.06
CA ALA A 265 0.06 -1.95 -16.70
C ALA A 265 -0.40 -3.06 -15.74
N TYR A 266 -1.69 -3.44 -15.79
CA TYR A 266 -2.23 -4.53 -14.97
C TYR A 266 -1.56 -5.86 -15.28
N ALA A 267 -1.39 -6.19 -16.57
CA ALA A 267 -0.69 -7.41 -16.96
C ALA A 267 0.77 -7.41 -16.49
N PHE A 268 1.48 -6.29 -16.63
CA PHE A 268 2.86 -6.15 -16.17
C PHE A 268 2.98 -6.36 -14.65
N LEU A 269 2.08 -5.79 -13.86
CA LEU A 269 2.07 -5.96 -12.40
C LEU A 269 1.84 -7.41 -11.99
N VAL A 270 0.88 -8.12 -12.60
CA VAL A 270 0.67 -9.56 -12.32
C VAL A 270 1.87 -10.41 -12.78
N LEU A 271 2.43 -10.08 -13.94
CA LEU A 271 3.65 -10.73 -14.45
C LEU A 271 4.88 -10.49 -13.57
N LEU A 272 4.92 -9.37 -12.84
CA LEU A 272 5.97 -9.08 -11.86
C LEU A 272 5.90 -10.08 -10.69
N ILE A 273 4.68 -10.30 -10.15
CA ILE A 273 4.43 -11.27 -9.07
C ILE A 273 4.80 -12.68 -9.54
N PHE A 274 4.34 -13.09 -10.73
CA PHE A 274 4.69 -14.40 -11.27
C PHE A 274 6.18 -14.55 -11.57
N GLY A 275 6.86 -13.46 -11.94
CA GLY A 275 8.31 -13.44 -12.15
C GLY A 275 9.07 -13.72 -10.86
N ALA A 276 8.67 -13.08 -9.77
CA ALA A 276 9.25 -13.33 -8.44
C ALA A 276 9.12 -14.78 -8.03
N GLU A 277 7.89 -15.30 -8.07
CA GLU A 277 7.58 -16.68 -7.68
C GLU A 277 8.38 -17.72 -8.48
N VAL A 278 8.46 -17.56 -9.81
CA VAL A 278 9.24 -18.48 -10.65
C VAL A 278 10.72 -18.50 -10.25
N VAL A 279 11.27 -17.34 -9.88
CA VAL A 279 12.69 -17.21 -9.54
C VAL A 279 12.96 -17.70 -8.12
N SER A 280 12.10 -17.41 -7.13
CA SER A 280 12.31 -17.83 -5.73
C SER A 280 12.12 -19.34 -5.56
N THR A 281 10.97 -19.88 -5.94
CA THR A 281 10.57 -21.27 -5.63
C THR A 281 10.91 -22.29 -6.73
N SER A 282 11.44 -21.83 -7.87
CA SER A 282 11.77 -22.69 -9.04
C SER A 282 10.58 -23.53 -9.55
N LEU A 283 9.35 -23.07 -9.31
CA LEU A 283 8.13 -23.79 -9.65
C LEU A 283 7.89 -23.87 -11.16
N LYS A 284 8.24 -25.03 -11.74
CA LYS A 284 7.94 -25.36 -13.15
C LYS A 284 6.44 -25.29 -13.48
N SER A 285 5.56 -25.42 -12.47
CA SER A 285 4.10 -25.36 -12.60
C SER A 285 3.56 -23.95 -12.95
N MET A 286 4.37 -22.90 -12.82
CA MET A 286 3.93 -21.52 -13.08
C MET A 286 3.58 -21.23 -14.54
N ILE A 287 4.06 -22.04 -15.49
CA ILE A 287 3.77 -21.86 -16.92
C ILE A 287 2.26 -21.82 -17.22
N VAL A 288 1.45 -22.57 -16.46
CA VAL A 288 -0.01 -22.58 -16.61
C VAL A 288 -0.61 -21.20 -16.26
N PHE A 289 -0.10 -20.51 -15.24
CA PHE A 289 -0.57 -19.18 -14.85
C PHE A 289 -0.18 -18.11 -15.87
N TYR A 290 1.01 -18.18 -16.46
CA TYR A 290 1.38 -17.31 -17.59
C TYR A 290 0.45 -17.53 -18.79
N LEU A 291 0.15 -18.78 -19.15
CA LEU A 291 -0.77 -19.08 -20.25
C LEU A 291 -2.19 -18.59 -19.95
N LEU A 292 -2.69 -18.78 -18.73
CA LEU A 292 -4.01 -18.29 -18.33
C LEU A 292 -4.07 -16.75 -18.38
N LEU A 293 -3.04 -16.07 -17.88
CA LEU A 293 -2.96 -14.62 -17.93
C LEU A 293 -2.86 -14.10 -19.38
N LEU A 294 -2.15 -14.79 -20.27
CA LEU A 294 -2.14 -14.47 -21.70
C LEU A 294 -3.55 -14.57 -22.30
N VAL A 295 -4.33 -15.60 -21.96
CA VAL A 295 -5.73 -15.72 -22.41
C VAL A 295 -6.55 -14.55 -21.90
N VAL A 296 -6.46 -14.21 -20.61
CA VAL A 296 -7.16 -13.05 -20.02
C VAL A 296 -6.75 -11.75 -20.70
N TYR A 297 -5.46 -11.54 -20.95
CA TYR A 297 -4.91 -10.37 -21.63
C TYR A 297 -5.45 -10.25 -23.07
N VAL A 298 -5.46 -11.35 -23.82
CA VAL A 298 -6.00 -11.39 -25.19
C VAL A 298 -7.50 -11.11 -25.20
N VAL A 299 -8.26 -11.69 -24.26
CA VAL A 299 -9.69 -11.43 -24.09
C VAL A 299 -9.95 -9.96 -23.76
N ALA A 300 -9.19 -9.37 -22.82
CA ALA A 300 -9.30 -7.95 -22.48
C ALA A 300 -9.03 -7.06 -23.69
N MET A 301 -8.03 -7.40 -24.51
CA MET A 301 -7.72 -6.68 -25.76
C MET A 301 -8.84 -6.82 -26.81
N PHE A 302 -9.52 -7.96 -26.89
CA PHE A 302 -10.69 -8.13 -27.77
C PHE A 302 -11.90 -7.32 -27.28
N ILE A 303 -12.18 -7.35 -25.98
CA ILE A 303 -13.26 -6.55 -25.37
C ILE A 303 -13.03 -5.06 -25.65
N TYR A 304 -11.80 -4.58 -25.44
CA TYR A 304 -11.40 -3.21 -25.75
C TYR A 304 -11.65 -2.87 -27.22
N ARG A 305 -11.21 -3.69 -28.17
CA ARG A 305 -11.29 -3.39 -29.62
C ARG A 305 -12.68 -3.62 -30.22
N ARG A 306 -13.55 -4.36 -29.53
CA ARG A 306 -14.85 -4.85 -30.06
C ARG A 306 -14.70 -5.64 -31.37
N GLU A 307 -13.53 -6.21 -31.62
CA GLU A 307 -13.22 -7.03 -32.80
C GLU A 307 -12.38 -8.25 -32.39
N ILE A 308 -12.79 -9.43 -32.83
CA ILE A 308 -12.03 -10.68 -32.65
C ILE A 308 -11.05 -10.82 -33.82
N LYS A 309 -9.98 -10.02 -33.80
CA LYS A 309 -8.87 -10.13 -34.76
C LYS A 309 -7.58 -10.40 -34.01
N PHE A 310 -6.96 -11.54 -34.28
CA PHE A 310 -5.66 -11.87 -33.71
C PHE A 310 -4.63 -10.85 -34.16
N GLN A 311 -3.95 -10.21 -33.21
CA GLN A 311 -2.86 -9.29 -33.48
C GLN A 311 -1.60 -9.78 -32.80
N LEU A 312 -0.66 -10.26 -33.60
CA LEU A 312 0.64 -10.71 -33.14
C LEU A 312 1.34 -9.65 -32.28
N ARG A 313 1.16 -8.35 -32.60
CA ARG A 313 1.74 -7.24 -31.84
C ARG A 313 1.33 -7.23 -30.36
N SER A 314 0.07 -7.51 -30.03
CA SER A 314 -0.39 -7.55 -28.63
C SER A 314 0.21 -8.73 -27.89
N VAL A 315 0.24 -9.90 -28.54
CA VAL A 315 0.87 -11.11 -27.97
C VAL A 315 2.37 -10.89 -27.75
N MET A 316 3.06 -10.26 -28.71
CA MET A 316 4.47 -9.89 -28.55
C MET A 316 4.66 -8.90 -27.40
N GLY A 317 3.76 -7.92 -27.21
CA GLY A 317 3.80 -7.01 -26.07
C GLY A 317 3.71 -7.74 -24.73
N TYR A 318 2.82 -8.74 -24.63
CA TYR A 318 2.72 -9.61 -23.45
C TYR A 318 4.00 -10.42 -23.24
N ILE A 319 4.52 -11.08 -24.27
CA ILE A 319 5.76 -11.90 -24.19
C ILE A 319 6.94 -11.03 -23.75
N ILE A 320 7.10 -9.84 -24.34
CA ILE A 320 8.15 -8.90 -23.96
C ILE A 320 7.99 -8.49 -22.49
N SER A 321 6.77 -8.20 -22.04
CA SER A 321 6.51 -7.85 -20.64
C SER A 321 6.88 -8.99 -19.71
N ALA A 322 6.52 -10.23 -20.04
CA ALA A 322 6.87 -11.42 -19.26
C ALA A 322 8.39 -11.66 -19.20
N VAL A 323 9.10 -11.46 -20.32
CA VAL A 323 10.57 -11.56 -20.35
C VAL A 323 11.20 -10.47 -19.50
N ILE A 324 10.69 -9.23 -19.55
CA ILE A 324 11.20 -8.12 -18.75
C ILE A 324 10.98 -8.39 -17.26
N THR A 325 9.78 -8.78 -16.83
CA THR A 325 9.51 -9.03 -15.41
C THR A 325 10.32 -10.19 -14.87
N LEU A 326 10.52 -11.26 -15.65
CA LEU A 326 11.39 -12.36 -15.30
C LEU A 326 12.86 -11.91 -15.20
N ALA A 327 13.33 -11.08 -16.13
CA ALA A 327 14.69 -10.54 -16.09
C ALA A 327 14.90 -9.65 -14.85
N ILE A 328 13.90 -8.84 -14.47
CA ILE A 328 13.93 -8.03 -13.25
C ILE A 328 14.00 -8.93 -12.01
N ALA A 329 13.14 -9.96 -11.92
CA ALA A 329 13.15 -10.91 -10.81
C ALA A 329 14.49 -11.66 -10.71
N PHE A 330 15.02 -12.12 -11.85
CA PHE A 330 16.32 -12.78 -11.91
C PHE A 330 17.45 -11.83 -11.49
N ALA A 331 17.44 -10.58 -11.95
CA ALA A 331 18.41 -9.59 -11.52
C ALA A 331 18.29 -9.31 -10.02
N ALA A 332 17.08 -9.14 -9.49
CA ALA A 332 16.84 -8.96 -8.06
C ALA A 332 17.41 -10.14 -7.26
N TRP A 333 17.10 -11.38 -7.61
CA TRP A 333 17.63 -12.56 -6.92
C TRP A 333 19.16 -12.64 -6.94
N ASN A 334 19.78 -12.52 -8.13
CA ASN A 334 21.23 -12.67 -8.26
C ASN A 334 22.04 -11.48 -7.72
N THR A 335 21.37 -10.38 -7.34
CA THR A 335 22.02 -9.20 -6.77
C THR A 335 21.56 -8.91 -5.35
N HIS A 336 21.03 -9.91 -4.64
CA HIS A 336 20.57 -9.77 -3.26
C HIS A 336 19.52 -8.64 -3.09
N PHE A 337 18.53 -8.67 -3.98
CA PHE A 337 17.48 -7.67 -4.16
C PHE A 337 18.07 -6.27 -4.43
N PHE A 338 18.98 -6.17 -5.42
CA PHE A 338 19.71 -4.95 -5.75
C PHE A 338 20.58 -4.41 -4.59
N GLY A 339 21.11 -5.33 -3.77
CA GLY A 339 21.94 -5.06 -2.60
C GLY A 339 21.16 -4.50 -1.40
N LEU A 340 19.84 -4.63 -1.39
CA LEU A 340 19.00 -4.21 -0.27
C LEU A 340 19.01 -5.24 0.86
N ALA A 341 19.13 -6.55 0.56
CA ALA A 341 19.19 -7.57 1.61
C ALA A 341 20.42 -7.39 2.51
N ASP A 342 21.54 -6.96 1.93
CA ASP A 342 22.80 -6.73 2.66
C ASP A 342 22.84 -5.39 3.40
N LYS A 343 21.80 -4.55 3.25
CA LYS A 343 21.71 -3.19 3.81
C LYS A 343 20.56 -3.11 4.82
N TYR A 344 20.62 -3.92 5.85
CA TYR A 344 19.75 -3.77 7.01
C TYR A 344 20.32 -2.71 7.97
N GLU A 345 19.46 -1.80 8.42
CA GLU A 345 19.86 -0.74 9.34
C GLU A 345 20.08 -1.29 10.76
N VAL A 346 21.28 -1.09 11.32
CA VAL A 346 21.62 -1.46 12.70
C VAL A 346 21.90 -0.20 13.50
N GLY A 347 21.10 0.06 14.54
CA GLY A 347 21.33 1.13 15.50
C GLY A 347 20.83 2.50 15.04
N THR A 348 19.77 2.55 14.24
CA THR A 348 19.13 3.82 13.87
C THR A 348 18.19 4.37 14.96
N ARG A 349 17.87 3.55 15.97
CA ARG A 349 17.08 3.92 17.15
C ARG A 349 17.85 3.71 18.45
N ASN A 350 17.21 3.94 19.60
CA ASN A 350 17.87 3.85 20.91
C ASN A 350 18.37 2.44 21.26
N TYR A 351 17.72 1.40 20.74
CA TYR A 351 18.06 0.00 21.01
C TYR A 351 18.07 -0.84 19.73
N ILE A 352 18.96 -1.82 19.72
CA ILE A 352 19.04 -2.91 18.76
C ILE A 352 18.59 -4.18 19.49
N THR A 353 17.63 -4.90 18.92
CA THR A 353 17.19 -6.18 19.47
C THR A 353 17.34 -7.30 18.47
N TYR A 354 18.04 -8.36 18.87
CA TYR A 354 18.07 -9.62 18.15
C TYR A 354 17.17 -10.61 18.88
N ASN A 355 16.20 -11.20 18.19
CA ASN A 355 15.52 -12.38 18.69
C ASN A 355 15.96 -13.57 17.86
N TYR A 356 16.46 -14.58 18.53
CA TYR A 356 16.99 -15.78 17.93
C TYR A 356 16.24 -16.96 18.53
N ASN A 357 15.61 -17.74 17.66
CA ASN A 357 14.85 -18.92 18.01
C ASN A 357 15.31 -20.04 17.08
N ILE A 358 15.96 -21.06 17.62
CA ILE A 358 16.50 -22.18 16.85
C ILE A 358 16.12 -23.49 17.50
N VAL A 359 15.84 -24.49 16.65
CA VAL A 359 15.68 -25.88 17.06
C VAL A 359 16.96 -26.63 16.68
N ALA A 360 17.70 -27.06 17.70
CA ALA A 360 19.02 -27.67 17.61
C ALA A 360 19.02 -29.13 18.10
N ASP A 361 20.06 -29.86 17.72
CA ASP A 361 20.34 -31.20 18.21
C ASP A 361 20.67 -31.14 19.72
N PRO A 362 19.95 -31.86 20.60
CA PRO A 362 20.27 -31.90 22.03
C PRO A 362 21.72 -32.31 22.32
N ALA A 363 22.29 -33.20 21.49
CA ALA A 363 23.64 -33.70 21.65
C ALA A 363 24.73 -32.69 21.24
N ASP A 364 24.38 -31.71 20.39
CA ASP A 364 25.27 -30.65 19.92
C ASP A 364 24.44 -29.44 19.49
N LEU A 365 24.38 -28.41 20.35
CA LEU A 365 23.53 -27.25 20.12
C LEU A 365 23.96 -26.44 18.88
N GLY A 366 25.19 -26.66 18.38
CA GLY A 366 25.68 -26.07 17.14
C GLY A 366 25.23 -26.78 15.87
N LYS A 367 24.40 -27.83 15.98
CA LYS A 367 23.88 -28.59 14.83
C LYS A 367 22.37 -28.48 14.74
N ASN A 368 21.89 -28.42 13.49
CA ASN A 368 20.47 -28.48 13.21
C ASN A 368 19.91 -29.83 13.66
N TYR A 369 18.78 -29.80 14.35
CA TYR A 369 18.00 -31.01 14.55
C TYR A 369 17.42 -31.47 13.20
N ILE A 370 17.59 -32.75 12.86
CA ILE A 370 17.03 -33.35 11.65
C ILE A 370 15.79 -34.13 12.06
N TRP A 371 14.63 -33.69 11.59
CA TRP A 371 13.36 -34.39 11.78
C TRP A 371 13.38 -35.73 11.03
N GLU A 372 13.61 -36.83 11.73
CA GLU A 372 13.34 -38.17 11.20
C GLU A 372 11.84 -38.50 11.39
N GLU A 373 11.19 -39.10 10.39
CA GLU A 373 9.72 -39.34 10.33
C GLU A 373 9.11 -40.06 11.56
N GLU A 374 9.93 -40.62 12.46
CA GLU A 374 9.52 -41.35 13.66
C GLU A 374 9.77 -40.61 15.00
N HIS A 375 10.40 -39.43 15.03
CA HIS A 375 10.74 -38.74 16.29
C HIS A 375 9.80 -37.55 16.57
N SER A 376 9.23 -37.51 17.79
CA SER A 376 8.40 -36.40 18.28
C SER A 376 9.25 -35.19 18.66
N ILE A 377 8.61 -34.01 18.72
CA ILE A 377 9.15 -32.72 19.20
C ILE A 377 9.90 -32.87 20.53
N ASP A 378 9.55 -33.88 21.32
CA ASP A 378 10.11 -34.28 22.62
C ASP A 378 11.60 -34.71 22.58
N SER A 379 12.26 -34.61 21.42
CA SER A 379 13.67 -34.99 21.26
C SER A 379 14.54 -33.87 20.66
N ALA A 380 14.03 -32.65 20.57
CA ALA A 380 14.78 -31.49 20.12
C ALA A 380 15.08 -30.53 21.29
N ALA A 381 16.15 -29.74 21.16
CA ALA A 381 16.44 -28.63 22.05
C ALA A 381 16.10 -27.30 21.34
N SER A 382 15.30 -26.46 21.96
CA SER A 382 14.95 -25.13 21.47
C SER A 382 15.77 -24.09 22.20
N ILE A 383 16.46 -23.22 21.46
CA ILE A 383 17.26 -22.14 22.02
C ILE A 383 16.50 -20.83 21.80
N TYR A 384 16.12 -20.18 22.88
CA TYR A 384 15.52 -18.84 22.83
C TYR A 384 16.52 -17.82 23.38
N LEU A 385 16.79 -16.81 22.56
CA LEU A 385 17.74 -15.75 22.88
C LEU A 385 17.17 -14.39 22.47
N GLU A 386 17.08 -13.49 23.44
CA GLU A 386 16.71 -12.10 23.21
C GLU A 386 17.85 -11.16 23.66
N ILE A 387 18.60 -10.64 22.69
CA ILE A 387 19.69 -9.69 22.93
C ILE A 387 19.14 -8.29 22.74
N GLN A 388 19.12 -7.47 23.80
CA GLN A 388 18.77 -6.05 23.70
C GLN A 388 19.99 -5.17 24.01
N ILE A 389 20.47 -4.44 23.02
CA ILE A 389 21.66 -3.59 23.14
C ILE A 389 21.28 -2.11 22.97
N PRO A 390 21.57 -1.24 23.95
CA PRO A 390 21.46 0.20 23.76
C PRO A 390 22.46 0.66 22.70
N THR A 391 22.00 1.37 21.68
CA THR A 391 22.84 1.84 20.55
C THR A 391 24.03 2.69 21.03
N LYS A 392 23.86 3.45 22.11
CA LYS A 392 24.94 4.26 22.72
C LYS A 392 26.04 3.43 23.37
N ALA A 393 25.78 2.16 23.67
CA ALA A 393 26.72 1.22 24.29
C ALA A 393 27.19 0.15 23.30
N ARG A 394 26.93 0.33 21.99
CA ARG A 394 27.25 -0.65 20.93
C ARG A 394 28.66 -1.20 21.01
N ASP A 395 29.65 -0.33 21.25
CA ASP A 395 31.06 -0.70 21.33
C ASP A 395 31.34 -1.72 22.44
N GLN A 396 30.53 -1.75 23.51
CA GLN A 396 30.67 -2.71 24.60
C GLN A 396 30.18 -4.11 24.23
N TYR A 397 29.41 -4.25 23.15
CA TYR A 397 28.80 -5.50 22.69
C TYR A 397 29.23 -5.85 21.25
N GLU A 398 30.34 -5.29 20.77
CA GLU A 398 30.80 -5.47 19.38
C GLU A 398 30.96 -6.95 19.01
N GLU A 399 31.49 -7.76 19.94
CA GLU A 399 31.67 -9.21 19.74
C GLU A 399 30.32 -9.93 19.55
N GLN A 400 29.35 -9.72 20.44
CA GLN A 400 28.02 -10.33 20.35
C GLN A 400 27.30 -9.87 19.06
N ILE A 401 27.38 -8.58 18.72
CA ILE A 401 26.82 -8.04 17.48
C ILE A 401 27.47 -8.69 16.25
N SER A 402 28.79 -8.91 16.27
CA SER A 402 29.52 -9.53 15.16
C SER A 402 29.10 -10.98 14.93
N ILE A 403 28.84 -11.73 16.01
CA ILE A 403 28.32 -13.10 15.96
C ILE A 403 26.93 -13.08 15.31
N MET A 404 26.00 -12.29 15.85
CA MET A 404 24.62 -12.23 15.33
C MET A 404 24.56 -11.80 13.86
N ASN A 405 25.34 -10.78 13.47
CA ASN A 405 25.38 -10.32 12.08
C ASN A 405 25.99 -11.36 11.13
N ARG A 406 26.93 -12.19 11.60
CA ARG A 406 27.47 -13.29 10.79
C ARG A 406 26.38 -14.31 10.46
N HIS A 407 25.57 -14.68 11.45
CA HIS A 407 24.44 -15.60 11.24
C HIS A 407 23.33 -14.98 10.39
N ILE A 408 23.05 -13.68 10.51
CA ILE A 408 22.14 -12.99 9.58
C ILE A 408 22.65 -13.09 8.14
N ASN A 409 23.93 -12.80 7.90
CA ASN A 409 24.51 -12.88 6.57
C ASN A 409 24.51 -14.32 6.02
N ASP A 410 24.79 -15.32 6.86
CA ASP A 410 24.65 -16.74 6.48
C ASP A 410 23.20 -17.06 6.07
N SER A 411 22.19 -16.60 6.84
CA SER A 411 20.77 -16.77 6.47
C SER A 411 20.41 -16.09 5.15
N ILE A 412 20.98 -14.92 4.86
CA ILE A 412 20.79 -14.22 3.59
C ILE A 412 21.41 -15.04 2.44
N ASP A 413 22.64 -15.51 2.60
CA ASP A 413 23.34 -16.31 1.60
C ASP A 413 22.58 -17.62 1.31
N ARG A 414 22.10 -18.31 2.36
CA ARG A 414 21.28 -19.54 2.25
C ARG A 414 19.97 -19.30 1.51
N PHE A 415 19.30 -18.18 1.79
CA PHE A 415 18.08 -17.80 1.11
C PHE A 415 18.32 -17.71 -0.41
N TYR A 416 19.35 -16.99 -0.84
CA TYR A 416 19.65 -16.84 -2.28
C TYR A 416 20.26 -18.09 -2.92
N ALA A 417 20.94 -18.93 -2.14
CA ALA A 417 21.43 -20.25 -2.56
C ALA A 417 20.31 -21.28 -2.73
N LYS A 418 19.08 -20.98 -2.28
CA LYS A 418 17.92 -21.89 -2.28
C LYS A 418 18.19 -23.17 -1.50
N GLU A 419 18.90 -23.06 -0.39
CA GLU A 419 19.07 -24.22 0.49
C GLU A 419 17.70 -24.64 1.05
N GLU A 420 17.46 -25.95 1.11
CA GLU A 420 16.20 -26.48 1.63
C GLU A 420 16.00 -26.04 3.10
N TYR A 421 14.78 -25.64 3.42
CA TYR A 421 14.37 -25.32 4.79
C TYR A 421 14.31 -26.60 5.60
N ASN A 422 15.44 -27.06 6.12
CA ASN A 422 15.51 -28.26 6.94
C ASN A 422 14.81 -28.09 8.30
N ASN A 423 14.59 -26.84 8.74
CA ASN A 423 13.91 -26.55 10.00
C ASN A 423 13.10 -25.24 9.92
N GLN A 424 11.78 -25.33 9.74
CA GLN A 424 10.92 -24.14 9.55
C GLN A 424 10.82 -23.24 10.78
N ASP A 425 11.16 -23.75 11.96
CA ASP A 425 11.03 -23.05 13.23
C ASP A 425 12.30 -22.25 13.60
N SER A 426 13.36 -22.37 12.80
CA SER A 426 14.65 -21.72 13.03
C SER A 426 14.74 -20.35 12.35
N SER A 427 14.83 -19.29 13.15
CA SER A 427 14.86 -17.90 12.69
C SER A 427 15.68 -16.97 13.57
N ILE A 428 16.23 -15.94 12.92
CA ILE A 428 16.79 -14.76 13.56
C ILE A 428 16.03 -13.52 13.08
N SER A 429 15.71 -12.64 14.00
CA SER A 429 15.09 -11.35 13.69
C SER A 429 15.90 -10.22 14.30
N LEU A 430 15.89 -9.09 13.61
CA LEU A 430 16.55 -7.86 14.00
C LEU A 430 15.52 -6.74 14.07
N ASN A 431 15.52 -6.01 15.18
CA ASN A 431 14.63 -4.89 15.44
C ASN A 431 15.42 -3.66 15.89
N ASN A 432 14.97 -2.48 15.44
CA ASN A 432 15.39 -1.21 16.02
C ASN A 432 14.17 -0.54 16.68
N HIS A 433 14.25 -0.22 17.96
CA HIS A 433 13.16 0.44 18.72
C HIS A 433 13.68 1.54 19.65
N ASP A 434 12.79 2.46 20.03
CA ASP A 434 13.13 3.59 20.90
C ASP A 434 12.98 3.28 22.39
N LYS A 435 12.27 2.20 22.74
CA LYS A 435 11.93 1.81 24.10
C LYS A 435 11.98 0.29 24.29
N ILE A 436 12.57 -0.13 25.40
CA ILE A 436 12.62 -1.52 25.86
C ILE A 436 11.20 -2.14 25.89
N ARG A 437 11.01 -3.26 25.18
CA ARG A 437 9.82 -4.14 25.22
C ARG A 437 8.47 -3.56 24.75
N GLU A 438 8.46 -2.51 23.92
CA GLU A 438 7.26 -2.15 23.13
C GLU A 438 7.51 -2.51 21.66
N TYR A 439 6.86 -3.58 21.16
CA TYR A 439 6.64 -3.73 19.71
C TYR A 439 5.69 -2.61 19.27
N SER A 440 6.25 -1.54 18.73
CA SER A 440 5.46 -0.46 18.15
C SER A 440 5.28 -0.74 16.65
N GLY A 441 4.12 -0.40 16.09
CA GLY A 441 3.86 -0.59 14.65
C GLY A 441 4.78 0.21 13.71
N ASN A 442 5.73 0.99 14.25
CA ASN A 442 6.72 1.75 13.51
C ASN A 442 8.13 1.13 13.61
N ASP A 443 8.32 -0.06 14.16
CA ASP A 443 9.66 -0.64 14.32
C ASP A 443 10.19 -1.23 13.01
N THR A 444 11.47 -0.97 12.70
CA THR A 444 12.13 -1.63 11.56
C THR A 444 12.45 -3.06 11.95
N HIS A 445 11.63 -3.98 11.49
CA HIS A 445 11.76 -5.42 11.73
C HIS A 445 12.36 -6.10 10.51
N TYR A 446 13.38 -6.93 10.70
CA TYR A 446 13.88 -7.87 9.70
C TYR A 446 13.70 -9.29 10.24
N TYR A 447 13.22 -10.19 9.39
CA TYR A 447 12.93 -11.57 9.78
C TYR A 447 13.60 -12.54 8.81
N PHE A 448 14.64 -13.23 9.28
CA PHE A 448 15.43 -14.18 8.50
C PHE A 448 15.10 -15.61 8.95
N ARG A 449 14.66 -16.43 8.00
CA ARG A 449 14.38 -17.86 8.19
C ARG A 449 15.60 -18.70 7.83
N ASN A 450 15.54 -20.00 8.12
CA ASN A 450 16.60 -20.97 7.80
C ASN A 450 17.96 -20.58 8.41
N THR A 451 17.91 -20.07 9.64
CA THR A 451 19.12 -19.63 10.34
C THR A 451 19.86 -20.82 10.92
N THR A 452 21.18 -20.80 10.80
CA THR A 452 22.04 -21.81 11.41
C THR A 452 22.13 -21.68 12.92
N PRO A 453 22.20 -22.81 13.64
CA PRO A 453 22.52 -22.80 15.06
C PRO A 453 23.89 -22.17 15.31
N LEU A 454 23.95 -21.30 16.31
CA LEU A 454 25.15 -20.79 16.93
C LEU A 454 25.94 -21.96 17.52
N SER A 455 27.26 -21.95 17.36
CA SER A 455 28.11 -22.94 18.04
C SER A 455 28.01 -22.78 19.56
N GLU A 456 28.28 -23.86 20.31
CA GLU A 456 28.27 -23.81 21.77
C GLU A 456 29.26 -22.77 22.34
N GLU A 457 30.40 -22.55 21.67
CA GLU A 457 31.33 -21.47 22.03
C GLU A 457 30.70 -20.09 21.86
N GLU A 458 29.96 -19.87 20.77
CA GLU A 458 29.27 -18.60 20.51
C GLU A 458 28.11 -18.37 21.49
N LEU A 459 27.34 -19.41 21.80
CA LEU A 459 26.29 -19.36 22.82
C LEU A 459 26.86 -18.98 24.19
N LEU A 460 27.96 -19.61 24.60
CA LEU A 460 28.64 -19.29 25.87
C LEU A 460 29.17 -17.84 25.89
N LYS A 461 29.71 -17.34 24.78
CA LYS A 461 30.17 -15.94 24.66
C LYS A 461 29.03 -14.92 24.72
N ILE A 462 27.86 -15.28 24.22
CA ILE A 462 26.66 -14.46 24.36
C ILE A 462 26.18 -14.49 25.82
N ALA A 463 26.22 -15.66 26.45
CA ALA A 463 25.80 -15.89 27.83
C ALA A 463 26.59 -15.06 28.87
N GLU A 464 27.82 -14.65 28.55
CA GLU A 464 28.61 -13.72 29.39
C GLU A 464 27.90 -12.38 29.67
N LYS A 465 26.96 -11.97 28.82
CA LYS A 465 26.29 -10.65 28.90
C LYS A 465 24.77 -10.70 28.79
N PHE A 466 24.20 -11.82 28.35
CA PHE A 466 22.77 -11.97 28.11
C PHE A 466 22.31 -13.33 28.60
N ASP A 467 21.04 -13.44 29.00
CA ASP A 467 20.47 -14.73 29.36
C ASP A 467 20.26 -15.56 28.07
N VAL A 468 20.73 -16.80 28.08
CA VAL A 468 20.57 -17.76 26.98
C VAL A 468 19.95 -19.02 27.54
N ASP A 469 18.68 -19.24 27.21
CA ASP A 469 17.91 -20.36 27.75
C ASP A 469 17.76 -21.46 26.70
N VAL A 470 17.92 -22.71 27.15
CA VAL A 470 17.67 -23.92 26.37
C VAL A 470 16.42 -24.59 26.93
N GLU A 471 15.41 -24.75 26.09
CA GLU A 471 14.19 -25.49 26.37
C GLU A 471 14.28 -26.89 25.76
N PHE A 472 14.14 -27.93 26.56
CA PHE A 472 14.27 -29.32 26.13
C PHE A 472 13.32 -30.23 26.90
N TYR A 473 12.97 -31.37 26.33
CA TYR A 473 12.06 -32.31 26.96
C TYR A 473 12.81 -33.37 27.77
N GLN A 474 12.47 -33.52 29.04
CA GLN A 474 13.08 -34.52 29.92
C GLN A 474 12.07 -34.95 30.99
N ASN A 475 11.99 -36.26 31.27
CA ASN A 475 11.10 -36.83 32.29
C ASN A 475 9.61 -36.49 32.08
N ASP A 476 9.14 -36.58 30.84
CA ASP A 476 7.75 -36.29 30.43
C ASP A 476 7.29 -34.82 30.62
N ASP A 477 8.21 -33.86 30.80
CA ASP A 477 7.91 -32.43 30.91
C ASP A 477 8.95 -31.56 30.18
N TRP A 478 8.55 -30.34 29.82
CA TRP A 478 9.45 -29.34 29.25
C TRP A 478 10.27 -28.68 30.36
N GLN A 479 11.58 -28.69 30.20
CA GLN A 479 12.51 -28.02 31.10
C GLN A 479 13.18 -26.86 30.39
N THR A 480 13.43 -25.79 31.13
CA THR A 480 14.19 -24.62 30.67
C THR A 480 15.40 -24.45 31.58
N MET A 481 16.59 -24.33 30.99
CA MET A 481 17.85 -24.23 31.72
C MET A 481 18.80 -23.25 31.03
N PRO A 482 19.62 -22.49 31.79
CA PRO A 482 20.68 -21.68 31.21
C PRO A 482 21.66 -22.54 30.40
N VAL A 483 22.12 -22.03 29.25
CA VAL A 483 22.97 -22.78 28.31
C VAL A 483 24.24 -23.33 28.96
N GLU A 484 24.81 -22.63 29.95
CA GLU A 484 26.03 -23.06 30.64
C GLU A 484 25.81 -24.24 31.57
N GLU A 485 24.60 -24.38 32.12
CA GLU A 485 24.21 -25.52 32.96
C GLU A 485 23.87 -26.71 32.06
N TYR A 486 23.12 -26.48 30.98
CA TYR A 486 22.75 -27.52 30.02
C TYR A 486 23.97 -28.24 29.42
N ILE A 487 24.96 -27.47 28.93
CA ILE A 487 26.18 -28.03 28.34
C ILE A 487 26.99 -28.81 29.39
N LYS A 488 27.00 -28.37 30.66
CA LYS A 488 27.72 -29.06 31.74
C LYS A 488 27.03 -30.35 32.16
N GLU A 489 25.72 -30.35 32.30
CA GLU A 489 24.97 -31.55 32.66
C GLU A 489 25.05 -32.61 31.56
N ARG A 490 24.86 -32.21 30.30
CA ARG A 490 25.00 -33.11 29.14
C ARG A 490 26.39 -33.73 29.03
N GLY A 491 27.45 -33.01 29.38
CA GLY A 491 28.82 -33.52 29.31
C GLY A 491 29.19 -34.50 30.43
N ASN A 492 28.33 -34.71 31.43
CA ASN A 492 28.55 -35.59 32.58
C ASN A 492 27.74 -36.91 32.52
N ASP A 493 26.86 -37.06 31.53
CA ASP A 493 26.17 -38.31 31.17
C ASP A 493 26.86 -38.99 29.98
#